data_AF-A0A1N7PSF4-F1
#
_entry.id   AF-A0A1N7PSF4-F1
#
_cell.length_a   1.000
_cell.length_b   1.000
_cell.length_c   1.000
_cell.angle_alpha   90.00
_cell.angle_beta   90.00
_cell.angle_gamma   90.00
#
_symmetry.space_group_name_H-M   'P 1'
#
loop_
_entity.id
_entity.type
_entity.pdbx_description
1 polymer ?
#
loop_
_entity_poly.entity_id
_entity_poly.type
_entity_poly.pdbx_seq_one_letter_code
_entity_poly.pdbx_strand_id
1 'polypeptide(L)' 'MKNSFTEYLIKNGWLEVSCLTYQFQENKSVELFFDTSNQIELYINKKRISGKYLKSIEDLVSFLSDKKLI' A
#
# COMPACT_ATOMS: atom_id res chain seq x y z
N MET A 1 -11.24 10.45 5.51
CA MET A 1 -11.14 9.61 6.72
C MET A 1 -9.75 9.00 6.74
N LYS A 2 -8.93 9.30 7.75
CA LYS A 2 -7.72 8.51 8.01
C LYS A 2 -8.19 7.18 8.59
N ASN A 3 -8.03 6.09 7.84
CA ASN A 3 -8.35 4.75 8.32
C ASN A 3 -7.08 4.11 8.91
N SER A 4 -7.25 2.98 9.61
CA SER A 4 -6.14 2.24 10.21
C SER A 4 -5.04 1.84 9.20
N PHE A 5 -5.39 1.68 7.92
CA PHE A 5 -4.43 1.40 6.85
C PHE A 5 -3.50 2.59 6.60
N THR A 6 -4.03 3.80 6.46
CA THR A 6 -3.24 5.02 6.25
C THR A 6 -2.23 5.24 7.37
N GLU A 7 -2.65 5.11 8.63
CA GLU A 7 -1.76 5.29 9.78
C GLU A 7 -0.65 4.24 9.84
N TYR A 8 -0.98 2.99 9.51
CA TYR A 8 0.00 1.91 9.44
C TYR A 8 1.04 2.17 8.33
N LEU A 9 0.60 2.55 7.14
CA LEU A 9 1.49 2.85 6.01
C LEU A 9 2.45 3.99 6.36
N ILE A 10 1.95 5.10 6.90
CA ILE A 10 2.79 6.25 7.27
C ILE A 10 3.84 5.86 8.32
N LYS A 11 3.46 5.03 9.32
CA LYS A 11 4.41 4.52 10.32
C LYS A 11 5.49 3.62 9.74
N ASN A 12 5.23 2.95 8.61
CA ASN A 12 6.15 2.02 7.95
C ASN A 12 6.80 2.63 6.70
N GLY A 13 7.05 3.94 6.68
CA GLY A 13 7.84 4.59 5.64
C GLY A 13 7.11 4.78 4.30
N TRP A 14 5.77 4.81 4.30
CA TRP A 14 4.99 5.17 3.12
C TRP A 14 4.55 6.63 3.18
N LEU A 15 4.59 7.30 2.03
CA LEU A 15 4.15 8.68 1.87
C LEU A 15 2.85 8.71 1.06
N GLU A 16 1.81 9.35 1.60
CA GLU A 16 0.59 9.63 0.84
C GLU A 16 0.90 10.68 -0.24
N VAL A 17 0.78 10.31 -1.51
CA VAL A 17 1.02 11.21 -2.66
C VAL A 17 -0.28 11.61 -3.35
N SER A 18 -1.35 10.84 -3.14
CA SER A 18 -2.71 11.16 -3.55
C SER A 18 -3.71 10.53 -2.58
N CYS A 19 -4.99 10.89 -2.69
CA CYS A 19 -6.05 10.32 -1.84
C CYS A 19 -6.11 8.78 -1.85
N LEU A 20 -5.60 8.13 -2.91
CA LEU A 20 -5.64 6.68 -3.09
C LEU A 20 -4.25 6.07 -3.31
N THR A 21 -3.18 6.85 -3.24
CA THR A 21 -1.83 6.40 -3.63
C THR A 21 -0.82 6.69 -2.54
N TYR A 22 -0.06 5.66 -2.21
CA TYR A 22 1.06 5.71 -1.27
C TYR A 22 2.35 5.32 -1.98
N GLN A 23 3.40 6.11 -1.82
CA GLN A 23 4.72 5.83 -2.38
C GLN A 23 5.68 5.41 -1.26
N PHE A 24 6.48 4.38 -1.50
CA PHE A 24 7.46 3.94 -0.52
C PHE A 24 8.64 4.91 -0.46
N GLN A 25 9.00 5.36 0.74
CA GLN A 25 10.04 6.39 0.91
C GLN A 25 11.43 5.90 0.50
N GLU A 26 11.78 4.65 0.82
CA GLU A 26 13.09 4.09 0.47
C GLU A 26 13.22 3.79 -1.04
N ASN A 27 12.08 3.57 -1.72
CA ASN A 27 12.05 3.30 -3.14
C ASN A 27 10.83 3.93 -3.83
N LYS A 28 11.04 5.11 -4.41
CA LYS A 28 10.01 5.89 -5.12
C LYS A 28 9.41 5.19 -6.34
N SER A 29 10.02 4.10 -6.83
CA SER A 29 9.43 3.28 -7.90
C SER A 29 8.31 2.36 -7.43
N VAL A 30 8.15 2.20 -6.10
CA VAL A 30 7.17 1.32 -5.47
C VAL A 30 5.99 2.16 -4.98
N GLU A 31 4.80 1.80 -5.45
CA GLU A 31 3.57 2.51 -5.13
C GLU A 31 2.47 1.50 -4.75
N LEU A 32 1.64 1.88 -3.78
CA LEU A 32 0.39 1.19 -3.46
C LEU A 32 -0.76 2.06 -3.90
N PHE A 33 -1.73 1.44 -4.56
CA PHE A 33 -2.99 2.06 -4.93
C PHE A 33 -4.14 1.37 -4.20
N PHE A 34 -4.98 2.15 -3.53
CA PHE A 34 -6.20 1.67 -2.90
C PHE A 34 -7.38 1.98 -3.82
N ASP A 35 -8.07 0.96 -4.29
CA ASP A 35 -9.32 1.17 -5.01
C ASP A 35 -10.46 1.48 -4.01
N THR A 36 -11.59 1.95 -4.53
CA THR A 36 -12.79 2.23 -3.70
C THR A 36 -13.50 0.98 -3.19
N SER A 37 -12.99 -0.22 -3.51
CA SER A 37 -13.57 -1.54 -3.24
C SER A 37 -12.82 -2.30 -2.13
N ASN A 38 -12.02 -1.60 -1.31
CA ASN A 38 -11.10 -2.19 -0.33
C ASN A 38 -10.04 -3.11 -0.95
N GLN A 39 -9.70 -2.93 -2.22
CA GLN A 39 -8.60 -3.62 -2.87
C GLN A 39 -7.34 -2.76 -2.77
N ILE A 40 -6.21 -3.42 -2.51
CA ILE A 40 -4.88 -2.83 -2.66
C ILE A 40 -4.20 -3.38 -3.89
N GLU A 41 -3.45 -2.54 -4.58
CA GLU A 41 -2.63 -2.88 -5.73
C GLU A 41 -1.21 -2.39 -5.53
N LEU A 42 -0.24 -3.24 -5.87
CA LEU A 42 1.18 -2.91 -5.85
C LEU A 42 1.65 -2.60 -7.26
N TYR A 43 2.30 -1.46 -7.42
CA TYR A 43 2.95 -1.02 -8.64
C TYR A 43 4.46 -0.89 -8.41
N ILE A 44 5.25 -1.37 -9.36
CA ILE A 44 6.70 -1.15 -9.40
C ILE A 44 7.04 -0.63 -10.79
N ASN A 45 7.75 0.51 -10.85
CA ASN A 45 8.05 1.19 -12.12
C ASN A 45 6.78 1.42 -12.97
N LYS A 46 5.69 1.87 -12.32
CA LYS A 46 4.37 2.11 -12.92
C LYS A 46 3.69 0.88 -13.54
N LYS A 47 4.19 -0.34 -13.27
CA LYS A 47 3.57 -1.59 -13.71
C LYS A 47 2.91 -2.29 -12.52
N ARG A 48 1.66 -2.73 -12.69
CA ARG A 48 0.93 -3.51 -11.68
C ARG A 48 1.59 -4.88 -11.51
N ILE A 49 2.01 -5.18 -10.28
CA ILE A 49 2.70 -6.42 -9.92
C ILE A 49 1.74 -7.40 -9.24
N SER A 50 0.89 -6.90 -8.35
CA SER A 50 -0.08 -7.72 -7.61
C SER A 50 -1.23 -6.89 -7.08
N GLY A 51 -2.32 -7.54 -6.70
CA GLY A 51 -3.39 -6.91 -5.94
C GLY A 51 -4.11 -7.91 -5.04
N LYS A 52 -4.74 -7.42 -3.97
CA LYS A 52 -5.45 -8.23 -2.99
C LYS A 52 -6.61 -7.43 -2.40
N TYR A 53 -7.73 -8.09 -2.11
CA TYR A 53 -8.78 -7.49 -1.28
C TYR A 53 -8.36 -7.49 0.19
N LEU A 54 -8.53 -6.36 0.86
CA LEU A 54 -8.25 -6.18 2.27
C LEU A 54 -9.55 -6.27 3.05
N LYS A 55 -9.64 -7.23 3.98
CA LYS A 55 -10.74 -7.31 4.95
C LYS A 55 -10.34 -6.73 6.30
N SER A 56 -9.05 -6.74 6.60
CA SER A 56 -8.50 -6.25 7.87
C SER A 56 -7.08 -5.69 7.70
N ILE A 57 -6.55 -5.09 8.77
CA ILE A 57 -5.18 -4.58 8.78
C ILE A 57 -4.15 -5.70 8.62
N GLU A 58 -4.43 -6.88 9.15
CA GLU A 58 -3.57 -8.06 9.04
C GLU A 58 -3.41 -8.51 7.58
N ASP A 59 -4.43 -8.32 6.74
CA ASP A 59 -4.31 -8.59 5.30
C ASP A 59 -3.29 -7.68 4.63
N LEU A 60 -3.22 -6.41 5.05
CA LEU A 60 -2.26 -5.43 4.54
C LEU A 60 -0.85 -5.80 5.00
N VAL A 61 -0.68 -6.10 6.29
CA VAL A 61 0.61 -6.52 6.86
C VAL A 61 1.14 -7.74 6.10
N SER A 62 0.33 -8.78 5.98
CA SER A 62 0.69 -10.00 5.24
C SER A 62 1.05 -9.69 3.78
N PHE A 63 0.27 -8.84 3.09
CA PHE A 63 0.54 -8.48 1.70
C PHE A 63 1.90 -7.78 1.52
N LEU A 64 2.27 -6.88 2.43
CA LEU A 64 3.54 -6.15 2.38
C LEU A 64 4.73 -7.02 2.79
N SER A 65 4.58 -7.83 3.84
CA SER A 65 5.62 -8.77 4.28
C SER A 65 5.94 -9.82 3.21
N ASP A 66 4.94 -10.37 2.51
CA ASP A 66 5.13 -11.31 1.40
C ASP A 66 5.93 -10.69 0.23
N LYS A 67 5.97 -9.36 0.15
CA LYS A 67 6.69 -8.59 -0.87
C LYS A 67 7.99 -7.99 -0.34
N LYS A 68 8.33 -8.23 0.93
CA LYS A 68 9.51 -7.68 1.63
C LYS A 68 9.56 -6.15 1.56
N LEU A 69 8.38 -5.52 1.69
CA LEU A 69 8.24 -4.06 1.71
C LEU A 69 8.11 -3.49 3.13
N ILE A 70 8.09 -4.38 4.13
CA ILE A 70 8.16 -4.15 5.57
C ILE A 70 8.86 -5.34 6.23
#